data_AF-A0A484ZTE3-F1
#
_entry.id   AF-A0A484ZTE3-F1
#
_cell.length_a   1.000
_cell.length_b   1.000
_cell.length_c   1.000
_cell.angle_alpha   90.00
_cell.angle_beta   90.00
_cell.angle_gamma   90.00
#
_symmetry.space_group_name_H-M   'P 1'
#
loop_
_entity.id
_entity.type
_entity.pdbx_description
1 polymer ?
#
loop_
_entity_poly.entity_id
_entity_poly.type
_entity_poly.pdbx_seq_one_letter_code
_entity_poly.pdbx_strand_id
1 'polypeptide(L)'
;MNEALRQLIIHSCEKLNLSYRHMNSGAGHDAMIMAGVCPSAMLFVPCYKGITHHPDENVTWENMAKGTEVLFHTMIALDQS
;
A
#
# COMPACT_ATOMS: atom_id res chain seq x y z
N MET A 1 -5.57 11.71 1.41
CA MET A 1 -5.91 10.27 1.38
C MET A 1 -6.84 9.97 2.55
N ASN A 2 -7.76 9.02 2.38
CA ASN A 2 -8.79 8.70 3.37
C ASN A 2 -8.18 8.03 4.62
N GLU A 3 -8.52 8.53 5.81
CA GLU A 3 -7.93 8.06 7.06
C GLU A 3 -8.42 6.67 7.47
N ALA A 4 -9.72 6.39 7.33
CA ALA A 4 -10.29 5.09 7.68
C ALA A 4 -9.63 3.96 6.87
N LEU A 5 -9.45 4.15 5.56
CA LEU A 5 -8.75 3.18 4.71
C LEU A 5 -7.28 3.01 5.11
N ARG A 6 -6.58 4.08 5.51
CA ARG A 6 -5.21 3.98 6.02
C ARG A 6 -5.15 3.15 7.31
N GLN A 7 -6.13 3.31 8.20
CA GLN A 7 -6.23 2.51 9.43
C GLN A 7 -6.48 1.04 9.13
N LEU A 8 -7.32 0.69 8.15
CA LEU A 8 -7.51 -0.70 7.72
C LEU A 8 -6.22 -1.33 7.17
N ILE A 9 -5.42 -0.56 6.43
CA ILE A 9 -4.10 -0.99 5.95
C ILE A 9 -3.15 -1.24 7.13
N ILE A 10 -3.08 -0.31 8.10
CA ILE A 10 -2.24 -0.44 9.30
C ILE A 10 -2.62 -1.69 10.08
N HIS A 11 -3.91 -1.88 10.34
CA HIS A 11 -4.41 -3.06 11.06
C HIS A 11 -4.03 -4.37 10.34
N SER A 12 -4.08 -4.37 9.02
CA SER A 12 -3.64 -5.52 8.22
C SER A 12 -2.14 -5.79 8.34
N CYS A 13 -1.30 -4.74 8.38
CA CYS A 13 0.13 -4.88 8.68
C CYS A 13 0.37 -5.45 10.09
N GLU A 14 -0.34 -4.94 11.11
CA GLU A 14 -0.23 -5.39 12.50
C GLU A 14 -0.64 -6.86 12.66
N LYS A 15 -1.75 -7.27 12.03
CA LYS A 15 -2.23 -8.65 12.01
C LYS A 15 -1.20 -9.62 11.43
N LEU A 16 -0.46 -9.19 10.41
CA LEU A 16 0.59 -9.96 9.76
C LEU A 16 1.96 -9.81 10.44
N ASN A 17 2.04 -9.05 11.54
CA ASN A 17 3.29 -8.73 12.24
C ASN A 17 4.36 -8.13 11.33
N LEU A 18 3.95 -7.20 10.44
CA LEU A 18 4.81 -6.51 9.51
C LEU A 18 5.14 -5.09 9.98
N SER A 19 6.40 -4.69 9.85
CA SER A 19 6.80 -3.30 10.06
C SER A 19 6.24 -2.39 8.97
N TYR A 20 5.76 -1.21 9.35
CA TYR A 20 5.26 -0.20 8.42
C TYR A 20 5.75 1.19 8.82
N ARG A 21 5.61 2.13 7.89
CA ARG A 21 5.83 3.57 8.13
C ARG A 21 4.84 4.38 7.33
N HIS A 22 4.53 5.57 7.81
CA HIS A 22 3.83 6.56 7.02
C HIS A 22 4.79 7.26 6.05
N MET A 23 4.30 7.51 4.83
CA MET A 23 5.03 8.28 3.84
C MET A 23 4.07 8.92 2.85
N ASN A 24 4.50 10.05 2.28
CA ASN A 24 3.86 10.65 1.13
C ASN A 24 4.42 10.01 -0.15
N SER A 25 3.60 9.88 -1.18
CA SER A 25 4.08 9.53 -2.50
C SER A 25 4.72 10.75 -3.16
N GLY A 26 5.97 10.62 -3.61
CA GLY A 26 6.62 11.65 -4.44
C GLY A 26 6.22 11.59 -5.90
N ALA A 27 5.59 10.50 -6.35
CA ALA A 27 5.14 10.28 -7.72
C ALA A 27 3.62 10.42 -7.84
N GLY A 28 3.18 10.80 -9.05
CA GLY A 28 1.78 10.82 -9.45
C GLY A 28 1.21 9.41 -9.55
N HIS A 29 -0.02 9.21 -9.05
CA HIS A 29 -0.75 7.95 -9.16
C HIS A 29 -2.23 8.23 -9.42
N ASP A 30 -2.93 7.31 -10.07
CA ASP A 30 -4.38 7.44 -10.32
C ASP A 30 -5.17 7.65 -9.02
N ALA A 31 -4.69 7.07 -7.91
CA ALA A 31 -5.24 7.27 -6.58
C ALA A 31 -5.37 8.76 -6.17
N MET A 32 -4.51 9.64 -6.70
CA MET A 32 -4.60 11.09 -6.45
C MET A 32 -5.85 11.70 -7.08
N ILE A 33 -6.21 11.26 -8.29
CA ILE A 33 -7.42 11.69 -8.98
C ILE A 33 -8.64 11.01 -8.36
N MET A 34 -8.56 9.70 -8.11
CA MET A 34 -9.63 8.92 -7.48
C MET A 34 -10.01 9.45 -6.09
N ALA A 35 -9.07 10.05 -5.35
CA ALA A 35 -9.35 10.67 -4.05
C ALA A 35 -10.37 11.83 -4.11
N GLY A 36 -10.61 12.43 -5.28
CA GLY A 36 -11.69 13.40 -5.50
C GLY A 36 -13.06 12.79 -5.77
N VAL A 37 -13.12 11.47 -6.05
CA VAL A 37 -14.33 10.74 -6.43
C VAL A 37 -14.78 9.79 -5.33
N CYS A 38 -13.84 9.10 -4.66
CA CYS A 38 -14.14 8.15 -3.60
C CYS A 38 -13.02 8.08 -2.54
N PRO A 39 -13.30 7.54 -1.34
CA PRO A 39 -12.27 7.21 -0.37
C PRO A 39 -11.12 6.44 -1.01
N SER A 40 -9.91 6.99 -0.97
CA SER A 40 -8.72 6.40 -1.58
C SER A 40 -7.54 6.42 -0.60
N ALA A 41 -6.78 5.34 -0.57
CA ALA A 41 -5.52 5.19 0.15
C ALA A 41 -4.56 4.32 -0.67
N MET A 42 -3.28 4.35 -0.33
CA MET A 42 -2.24 3.60 -1.04
C MET A 42 -1.42 2.77 -0.05
N LEU A 43 -1.03 1.59 -0.50
CA LEU A 43 -0.06 0.70 0.15
C LEU A 43 1.19 0.65 -0.73
N PHE A 44 2.37 0.82 -0.14
CA PHE A 44 3.65 0.67 -0.83
C PHE A 44 4.45 -0.51 -0.29
N VAL A 45 5.22 -1.13 -1.18
CA VAL A 45 6.22 -2.14 -0.86
C VAL A 45 7.62 -1.62 -1.21
N PRO A 46 8.68 -2.08 -0.53
CA PRO A 46 10.04 -1.62 -0.82
C PRO A 46 10.52 -2.06 -2.21
N CYS A 47 11.02 -1.10 -2.99
CA CYS A 47 11.74 -1.36 -4.24
C CYS A 47 13.26 -1.31 -4.01
N TYR A 48 14.02 -2.15 -4.71
CA TYR A 48 15.47 -2.21 -4.63
C TYR A 48 16.10 -0.83 -4.86
N LYS A 49 16.76 -0.30 -3.83
CA LYS A 49 17.38 1.04 -3.81
C LYS A 49 16.44 2.21 -4.20
N GLY A 50 15.12 2.00 -4.22
CA GLY A 50 14.16 2.99 -4.72
C GLY A 50 14.31 3.31 -6.21
N ILE A 51 14.93 2.42 -6.99
CA ILE A 51 15.06 2.57 -8.45
C ILE A 51 13.68 2.35 -9.08
N THR A 52 13.28 3.23 -10.00
CA THR A 52 12.03 3.12 -10.76
C THR A 52 12.21 3.72 -12.16
N HIS A 53 11.36 3.32 -13.11
CA HIS A 53 11.47 3.72 -14.53
C HIS A 53 12.83 3.37 -15.16
N HIS A 54 13.44 2.27 -14.69
CA HIS A 54 14.74 1.80 -15.12
C HIS A 54 14.73 0.27 -15.22
N PRO A 55 15.49 -0.37 -16.13
CA PRO A 55 15.55 -1.83 -16.23
C PRO A 55 15.96 -2.56 -14.95
N ASP A 56 16.68 -1.87 -14.04
CA ASP A 56 17.09 -2.39 -12.73
C ASP A 56 16.02 -2.25 -11.63
N GLU A 57 14.85 -1.67 -11.95
CA GLU A 57 13.70 -1.63 -11.04
C GLU A 57 13.31 -3.06 -10.66
N ASN A 58 13.28 -3.34 -9.35
CA ASN A 58 13.06 -4.69 -8.87
C ASN A 58 12.46 -4.70 -7.46
N VAL A 59 11.49 -5.59 -7.24
CA VAL A 59 10.89 -5.87 -5.94
C VAL A 59 11.07 -7.36 -5.67
N THR A 60 11.53 -7.71 -4.46
CA THR A 60 11.69 -9.13 -4.11
C THR A 60 10.34 -9.83 -4.05
N TRP A 61 10.30 -11.13 -4.39
CA TRP A 61 9.09 -11.94 -4.27
C TRP A 61 8.49 -11.91 -2.86
N GLU A 62 9.34 -11.86 -1.83
CA GLU A 62 8.91 -11.74 -0.44
C GLU A 62 8.16 -10.42 -0.17
N ASN A 63 8.68 -9.28 -0.66
CA ASN A 63 8.02 -7.98 -0.49
C ASN A 63 6.72 -7.91 -1.31
N MET A 64 6.72 -8.48 -2.52
CA MET A 64 5.50 -8.60 -3.33
C MET A 64 4.43 -9.40 -2.59
N ALA A 65 4.79 -10.58 -2.08
CA ALA A 65 3.86 -11.46 -1.34
C ALA A 65 3.29 -10.76 -0.10
N LYS A 66 4.14 -10.12 0.72
CA LYS A 66 3.71 -9.34 1.90
C LYS A 66 2.74 -8.22 1.51
N GLY A 67 3.05 -7.47 0.45
CA GLY A 67 2.18 -6.41 -0.05
C GLY A 67 0.81 -6.93 -0.50
N THR A 68 0.79 -8.05 -1.22
CA THR A 68 -0.45 -8.70 -1.66
C THR A 68 -1.27 -9.20 -0.48
N GLU A 69 -0.63 -9.78 0.54
CA GLU A 69 -1.32 -10.29 1.74
C GLU A 69 -1.92 -9.15 2.59
N VAL A 70 -1.21 -8.03 2.74
CA VAL A 70 -1.75 -6.82 3.38
C VAL A 70 -2.96 -6.29 2.61
N LEU A 71 -2.85 -6.21 1.27
CA LEU A 71 -3.96 -5.76 0.42
C LEU A 71 -5.17 -6.68 0.56
N PHE A 72 -4.97 -8.00 0.54
CA PHE A 72 -6.03 -8.99 0.72
C PHE A 72 -6.77 -8.81 2.06
N HIS A 73 -6.04 -8.73 3.18
CA HIS A 73 -6.66 -8.52 4.48
C HIS A 73 -7.35 -7.16 4.61
N THR A 74 -6.80 -6.11 3.97
CA THR A 74 -7.42 -4.79 3.94
C THR A 74 -8.76 -4.84 3.20
N MET A 75 -8.83 -5.54 2.07
CA MET A 75 -10.07 -5.70 1.30
C MET A 75 -11.14 -6.46 2.07
N ILE A 76 -10.76 -7.55 2.76
CA ILE A 76 -11.70 -8.30 3.62
C ILE A 76 -12.22 -7.42 4.77
N ALA A 77 -11.35 -6.65 5.41
CA ALA A 77 -11.76 -5.76 6.51
C ALA A 77 -12.67 -4.62 6.01
N LEU A 78 -12.44 -4.10 4.80
CA LEU A 78 -13.27 -3.08 4.17
C LEU A 78 -14.66 -3.61 3.79
N ASP A 79 -14.75 -4.84 3.30
CA ASP A 79 -16.03 -5.48 2.96
C ASP A 79 -16.92 -5.72 4.20
N GLN A 80 -16.29 -5.89 5.36
CA GLN A 80 -16.97 -6.16 6.63
C GLN A 80 -17.27 -4.91 7.46
N SER A 81 -16.92 -3.71 6.95
CA SER A 81 -17.08 -2.43 7.65
C SER A 81 -18.34 -1.65 7.29
#